data_AF-A0A443SH76-F1
#
_entry.id   AF-A0A443SH76-F1
#
_cell.length_a   1.000
_cell.length_b   1.000
_cell.length_c   1.000
_cell.angle_alpha   90.00
_cell.angle_beta   90.00
_cell.angle_gamma   90.00
#
_symmetry.space_group_name_H-M   'P 1'
#
loop_
_entity.id
_entity.type
_entity.pdbx_description
1 polymer ?
#
loop_
_entity_poly.entity_id
_entity_poly.type
_entity_poly.pdbx_seq_one_letter_code
_entity_poly.pdbx_strand_id
1 'polypeptide(L)' 'CAVGVKSVEVSNYLEKKLKKKMDYDKNQTIQMAISALSSVLGIDFKPSEIQVGVVDQSEKFEILNEQEIEKHLQAIAEKD' A
#
# COMPACT_ATOMS: atom_id res chain seq x y z
N CYS A 1 3.64 3.95 -9.98
CA CYS A 1 2.82 3.54 -11.14
C CYS A 1 1.90 2.40 -10.72
N ALA A 2 0.73 2.26 -11.35
CA ALA A 2 -0.20 1.15 -11.12
C ALA A 2 -0.50 0.46 -12.46
N VAL A 3 -0.87 -0.82 -12.41
CA VAL A 3 -1.21 -1.63 -13.59
C VAL A 3 -2.51 -2.40 -13.34
N GLY A 4 -3.27 -2.67 -14.41
CA GLY A 4 -4.56 -3.36 -14.33
C GLY A 4 -5.77 -2.45 -14.58
N VAL A 5 -6.96 -2.99 -14.30
CA VAL A 5 -8.27 -2.42 -14.69
C VAL A 5 -8.48 -1.01 -14.13
N LYS A 6 -8.01 -0.75 -12.90
CA LYS A 6 -8.14 0.56 -12.21
C LYS A 6 -6.84 1.36 -12.11
N SER A 7 -5.88 1.09 -13.00
CA SER A 7 -4.54 1.72 -12.97
C SER A 7 -4.56 3.26 -13.04
N VAL A 8 -5.47 3.84 -13.81
CA VAL A 8 -5.62 5.30 -13.97
C VAL A 8 -6.10 5.94 -12.67
N GLU A 9 -7.12 5.38 -12.03
CA GLU A 9 -7.66 5.87 -10.75
C GLU A 9 -6.61 5.80 -9.64
N VAL A 10 -5.88 4.69 -9.54
CA VAL A 10 -4.79 4.53 -8.55
C VAL A 10 -3.66 5.52 -8.82
N SER A 11 -3.28 5.73 -10.08
CA SER A 11 -2.21 6.69 -10.41
C SER A 11 -2.60 8.11 -10.02
N ASN A 12 -3.85 8.52 -10.29
CA ASN A 12 -4.38 9.83 -9.87
C ASN A 12 -4.40 9.99 -8.35
N TYR A 13 -4.75 8.94 -7.61
CA TYR A 13 -4.73 8.93 -6.14
C TYR A 13 -3.30 9.10 -5.61
N LEU A 14 -2.36 8.32 -6.14
CA LEU A 14 -0.95 8.36 -5.77
C LEU A 14 -0.33 9.73 -6.05
N GLU A 15 -0.59 10.33 -7.22
CA GLU A 15 -0.09 11.68 -7.54
C GLU A 15 -0.55 12.73 -6.53
N LYS A 16 -1.81 12.66 -6.07
CA LYS A 16 -2.34 13.60 -5.07
C LYS A 16 -1.67 13.40 -3.70
N LYS A 17 -1.41 12.16 -3.28
CA LYS A 17 -0.72 11.89 -2.00
C LYS A 17 0.78 12.24 -2.05
N LEU A 18 1.47 11.85 -3.11
CA LEU A 18 2.90 12.11 -3.30
C LEU A 18 3.22 13.61 -3.42
N LYS A 19 2.29 14.42 -3.95
CA LYS A 19 2.43 15.88 -3.96
C LYS A 19 2.36 16.51 -2.57
N LYS A 20 1.71 15.87 -1.60
CA LYS A 20 1.54 16.39 -0.23
C LYS A 20 2.72 16.05 0.69
N LYS A 21 3.32 14.88 0.50
CA LYS A 21 4.44 14.41 1.31
C LYS A 21 5.34 13.56 0.42
N MET A 22 6.64 13.80 0.45
CA MET A 22 7.62 13.00 -0.30
C MET A 22 8.48 12.12 0.61
N ASP A 23 8.47 12.37 1.92
CA ASP A 23 9.23 11.62 2.90
C ASP A 23 8.36 10.50 3.49
N TYR A 24 8.52 9.28 2.97
CA TYR A 24 7.84 8.09 3.44
C TYR A 24 8.83 7.09 3.99
N ASP A 25 8.56 6.62 5.21
CA ASP A 25 9.21 5.44 5.76
C ASP A 25 8.74 4.17 5.04
N LYS A 26 9.50 3.07 5.15
CA LYS A 26 9.13 1.74 4.61
C LYS A 26 7.67 1.40 4.96
N ASN A 27 7.31 1.55 6.23
CA ASN A 27 5.95 1.22 6.70
C ASN A 27 4.87 2.14 6.12
N GLN A 28 5.17 3.44 6.00
CA GLN A 28 4.22 4.40 5.45
C GLN A 28 4.03 4.21 3.94
N THR A 29 5.07 3.78 3.23
CA THR A 29 5.01 3.46 1.80
C THR A 29 4.11 2.25 1.55
N ILE A 30 4.28 1.19 2.35
CA ILE A 30 3.42 -0.01 2.30
C ILE A 30 1.96 0.37 2.58
N GLN A 31 1.73 1.11 3.67
CA GLN A 31 0.39 1.55 4.05
C GLN A 31 -0.26 2.39 2.95
N MET A 32 0.50 3.33 2.36
CA MET A 32 0.00 4.16 1.27
C MET A 32 -0.39 3.34 0.03
N ALA A 33 0.39 2.32 -0.33
CA ALA A 33 0.08 1.46 -1.47
C ALA A 33 -1.21 0.66 -1.23
N ILE A 34 -1.38 0.08 -0.03
CA ILE A 34 -2.59 -0.67 0.34
C ILE A 34 -3.81 0.25 0.38
N SER A 35 -3.71 1.43 1.02
CA SER A 35 -4.80 2.41 1.05
C SER A 35 -5.19 2.91 -0.34
N ALA A 36 -4.22 3.10 -1.24
CA ALA A 36 -4.51 3.53 -2.60
C ALA A 36 -5.33 2.49 -3.37
N LEU A 37 -5.01 1.21 -3.19
CA LEU A 37 -5.78 0.11 -3.78
C LEU A 37 -7.17 0.00 -3.14
N SER A 38 -7.23 -0.01 -1.81
CA SER A 38 -8.48 -0.13 -1.05
C SER A 38 -9.45 1.01 -1.36
N SER A 39 -8.97 2.25 -1.39
CA SER A 39 -9.79 3.44 -1.68
C SER A 39 -10.34 3.45 -3.11
N VAL A 40 -9.55 3.02 -4.09
CA VAL A 40 -9.97 2.99 -5.50
C VAL A 40 -10.90 1.81 -5.80
N LEU A 41 -10.68 0.68 -5.15
CA LEU A 41 -11.54 -0.50 -5.29
C LEU A 41 -12.79 -0.42 -4.40
N GLY A 42 -12.76 0.38 -3.35
CA GLY A 42 -13.83 0.48 -2.35
C GLY A 42 -13.98 -0.81 -1.54
N ILE A 43 -12.87 -1.50 -1.27
CA ILE A 43 -12.84 -2.81 -0.61
C ILE A 43 -11.82 -2.77 0.53
N ASP A 44 -12.21 -3.30 1.68
CA ASP A 44 -11.32 -3.63 2.79
C ASP A 44 -10.72 -5.02 2.56
N PHE A 45 -9.39 -5.07 2.42
CA PHE A 45 -8.68 -6.32 2.19
C PHE A 45 -8.47 -7.08 3.49
N LYS A 46 -8.64 -8.40 3.43
CA LYS A 46 -8.10 -9.31 4.45
C LYS A 46 -6.62 -9.60 4.17
N PRO A 47 -5.82 -9.95 5.20
CA PRO A 47 -4.41 -10.29 5.01
C PRO A 47 -4.19 -11.47 4.05
N SER A 48 -5.19 -12.35 3.89
CA SER A 48 -5.15 -13.48 2.94
C SER A 48 -5.53 -13.13 1.50
N GLU A 49 -6.05 -11.93 1.24
CA GLU A 49 -6.54 -11.48 -0.08
C GLU A 49 -5.50 -10.65 -0.84
N ILE A 50 -4.43 -10.25 -0.16
CA ILE A 50 -3.36 -9.44 -0.75
C ILE A 50 -2.00 -10.03 -0.42
N GLN A 51 -1.07 -9.89 -1.36
CA GLN A 51 0.33 -10.26 -1.16
C GLN A 51 1.19 -9.03 -1.38
N VAL A 52 2.13 -8.78 -0.46
CA VAL A 52 2.96 -7.59 -0.49
C VAL A 52 4.43 -7.99 -0.53
N GLY A 53 5.11 -7.60 -1.59
CA GLY A 53 6.55 -7.73 -1.73
C GLY A 53 7.22 -6.38 -1.49
N VAL A 54 8.26 -6.36 -0.66
CA VAL A 54 9.04 -5.18 -0.35
C VAL A 54 10.50 -5.40 -0.72
N VAL A 55 11.13 -4.36 -1.24
CA VAL A 55 12.57 -4.33 -1.49
C VAL A 55 13.12 -3.08 -0.82
N ASP A 56 14.20 -3.26 -0.06
CA ASP A 56 14.87 -2.18 0.65
C ASP A 56 16.28 -1.93 0.07
N GLN A 57 17.04 -1.00 0.65
CA GLN A 57 18.38 -0.64 0.20
C GLN A 57 19.38 -1.80 0.22
N SER A 58 19.04 -2.89 0.92
CA SER A 58 19.82 -4.14 0.97
C SER A 58 19.62 -5.03 -0.28
N GLU A 59 18.86 -4.58 -1.28
CA GLU A 59 18.54 -5.31 -2.53
C GLU A 59 17.88 -6.69 -2.34
N LYS A 60 17.43 -7.00 -1.13
CA LYS A 60 16.69 -8.22 -0.82
C LYS A 60 15.20 -7.98 -1.00
N PHE A 61 14.60 -8.81 -1.85
CA PHE A 61 13.16 -8.91 -1.97
C PHE A 61 12.62 -9.77 -0.84
N GLU A 62 11.74 -9.21 -0.03
CA GLU A 62 11.07 -9.87 1.07
C GLU A 62 9.57 -9.88 0.82
N ILE A 63 8.91 -11.02 1.03
CA ILE A 63 7.46 -11.13 0.99
C ILE A 63 6.96 -11.01 2.42
N LEU A 64 6.04 -10.09 2.66
CA LEU A 64 5.41 -9.92 3.98
C LEU A 64 4.50 -11.10 4.27
N ASN A 65 4.55 -11.59 5.52
CA ASN A 65 3.63 -12.61 6.01
C ASN A 65 2.27 -12.00 6.36
N GLU A 66 1.24 -12.84 6.45
CA GLU A 66 -0.13 -12.41 6.78
C GLU A 66 -0.21 -11.58 8.08
N GLN A 67 0.60 -11.94 9.09
CA GLN A 67 0.68 -11.21 10.37
C GLN A 67 1.22 -9.78 10.21
N GLU A 68 2.16 -9.57 9.31
CA GLU A 68 2.71 -8.22 9.05
C GLU A 68 1.71 -7.39 8.24
N ILE A 69 1.08 -8.02 7.25
CA ILE A 69 0.02 -7.41 6.46
C ILE A 69 -1.14 -6.97 7.38
N GLU A 70 -1.57 -7.82 8.32
CA GLU A 70 -2.61 -7.50 9.31
C GLU A 70 -2.25 -6.25 10.14
N LYS A 71 -1.01 -6.16 10.65
CA LYS A 71 -0.54 -4.96 11.37
C LYS A 71 -0.62 -3.71 10.49
N HIS A 72 -0.24 -3.79 9.22
CA HIS A 72 -0.36 -2.67 8.30
C HIS A 72 -1.81 -2.29 8.04
N LEU A 73 -2.71 -3.27 7.84
CA LEU A 73 -4.14 -3.05 7.64
C LEU A 73 -4.78 -2.37 8.85
N GLN A 74 -4.48 -2.85 10.07
CA GLN A 74 -4.96 -2.25 11.31
C GLN A 74 -4.46 -0.80 11.46
N ALA A 75 -3.17 -0.55 11.19
CA ALA A 75 -2.61 0.78 11.27
C ALA A 75 -3.15 1.75 10.19
N ILE A 76 -3.67 1.24 9.07
CA ILE A 76 -4.40 2.05 8.08
C ILE A 76 -5.78 2.40 8.64
N ALA A 77 -6.50 1.44 9.20
CA ALA A 77 -7.82 1.64 9.78
C ALA A 77 -7.82 2.63 10.97
N GLU A 78 -6.72 2.71 11.73
CA GLU A 78 -6.57 3.71 12.80
C GLU A 78 -6.21 5.12 12.30
N LYS A 79 -5.77 5.27 11.04
CA LYS A 79 -5.35 6.55 10.46
C LYS A 79 -6.40 7.18 9.54
N ASP A 80 -7.40 6.41 9.12
CA ASP A 80 -8.57 6.90 8.39
C ASP A 80 -9.60 7.51 9.35
#